data_AF-A0A0C9SMV9-F1
#
_entry.id   AF-A0A0C9SMV9-F1
#
_cell.length_a   1.000
_cell.length_b   1.000
_cell.length_c   1.000
_cell.angle_alpha   90.00
_cell.angle_beta   90.00
_cell.angle_gamma   90.00
#
_symmetry.space_group_name_H-M   'P 1'
#
loop_
_entity.id
_entity.type
_entity.pdbx_description
1 polymer ?
#
loop_
_entity_poly.entity_id
_entity_poly.type
_entity_poly.pdbx_seq_one_letter_code
_entity_poly.pdbx_strand_id
1 'polypeptide(L)' 'WRHIAANCHAEQDMCATCGGEHRSNLCTSHNTRYCVNCKDNSHSSNNCHCPAYVQECAALDARHPENSMPYFPTNESWT' A
#
# COMPACT_ATOMS: atom_id res chain seq x y z
N TRP A 1 0.92 -8.27 7.48
CA TRP A 1 1.94 -8.79 6.54
C TRP A 1 1.72 -10.24 6.07
N ARG A 2 0.55 -10.54 5.49
CA ARG A 2 0.29 -11.89 4.95
C ARG A 2 -0.42 -11.84 3.59
N HIS A 3 -0.10 -10.82 2.80
CA HIS A 3 -0.61 -10.71 1.44
C HIS A 3 0.41 -9.94 0.60
N ILE A 4 1.06 -10.65 -0.34
CA ILE A 4 1.87 -10.06 -1.40
C ILE A 4 1.09 -10.23 -2.70
N ALA A 5 1.18 -9.26 -3.61
CA ALA A 5 0.40 -9.29 -4.86
C ALA A 5 0.59 -10.59 -5.65
N ALA A 6 1.81 -11.16 -5.65
CA ALA A 6 2.12 -12.43 -6.29
C ALA A 6 1.36 -13.64 -5.74
N ASN A 7 0.91 -13.58 -4.48
CA ASN A 7 0.18 -14.66 -3.80
C ASN A 7 -1.29 -14.27 -3.53
N CYS A 8 -1.78 -13.23 -4.19
CA CYS A 8 -3.18 -12.83 -4.12
C CYS A 8 -4.04 -13.85 -4.86
N HIS A 9 -5.02 -14.44 -4.18
CA HIS A 9 -6.00 -15.35 -4.78
C HIS A 9 -7.36 -14.66 -5.04
N ALA A 10 -7.42 -13.32 -4.95
CA ALA A 10 -8.63 -12.61 -5.33
C ALA A 10 -8.91 -12.83 -6.82
N GLU A 11 -10.15 -13.15 -7.16
CA GLU A 11 -10.56 -13.36 -8.56
C GLU A 11 -10.52 -12.07 -9.37
N GLN A 12 -10.58 -10.93 -8.70
CA GLN A 12 -10.74 -9.61 -9.29
C GLN A 12 -9.72 -8.63 -8.70
N ASP A 13 -9.24 -7.74 -9.56
CA ASP A 13 -8.40 -6.62 -9.16
C ASP A 13 -9.23 -5.53 -8.49
N MET A 14 -8.65 -4.85 -7.50
CA MET A 14 -9.26 -3.70 -6.84
C MET A 14 -8.56 -2.41 -7.25
N CYS A 15 -9.34 -1.42 -7.65
CA CYS A 15 -8.84 -0.11 -8.05
C CYS A 15 -8.31 0.66 -6.83
N ALA A 16 -7.04 1.05 -6.88
CA ALA A 16 -6.41 1.78 -5.78
C ALA A 16 -7.02 3.18 -5.58
N THR A 17 -7.64 3.77 -6.62
CA THR A 17 -8.21 5.12 -6.57
C THR A 17 -9.63 5.11 -6.01
N CYS A 18 -10.54 4.38 -6.66
CA CYS A 18 -11.97 4.42 -6.36
C CYS A 18 -12.51 3.16 -5.67
N GLY A 19 -11.69 2.12 -5.49
CA GLY A 19 -12.08 0.88 -4.81
C GLY A 19 -12.98 -0.06 -5.61
N GLY A 20 -13.23 0.21 -6.90
CA GLY A 20 -14.04 -0.68 -7.74
C GLY A 20 -13.28 -1.94 -8.21
N GLU A 21 -14.04 -2.93 -8.67
CA GLU A 21 -13.56 -4.23 -9.20
C GLU A 21 -12.98 -4.08 -10.62
N HIS A 22 -11.88 -3.34 -10.73
CA HIS A 22 -11.13 -3.17 -11.96
C HIS A 22 -9.67 -2.77 -11.66
N ARG A 23 -8.79 -2.97 -12.63
CA ARG A 23 -7.41 -2.46 -12.55
C ARG A 23 -7.40 -0.94 -12.53
N SER A 24 -6.54 -0.34 -11.71
CA SER A 24 -6.43 1.12 -11.56
C SER A 24 -6.20 1.87 -12.88
N ASN A 25 -5.56 1.25 -13.87
CA ASN A 25 -5.35 1.86 -15.19
C ASN A 25 -6.61 1.90 -16.08
N LEU A 26 -7.65 1.14 -15.74
CA LEU A 26 -8.96 1.12 -16.40
C LEU A 26 -10.02 1.94 -15.64
N CYS A 27 -9.62 2.63 -14.56
CA CYS A 27 -10.54 3.41 -13.76
C CYS A 27 -11.12 4.57 -14.58
N THR A 28 -12.44 4.74 -14.54
CA THR A 28 -13.15 5.89 -15.15
C THR A 28 -13.61 6.91 -14.11
N SER A 29 -13.61 6.53 -12.83
CA SER A 29 -14.07 7.35 -11.70
C SER A 29 -12.90 8.05 -10.99
N HIS A 30 -12.02 8.74 -11.73
CA HIS A 30 -10.82 9.36 -11.18
C HIS A 30 -11.06 10.42 -10.09
N ASN A 31 -12.26 11.02 -10.07
CA ASN A 31 -12.64 12.01 -9.06
C ASN A 31 -13.16 11.38 -7.75
N THR A 32 -13.46 10.07 -7.77
CA THR A 32 -13.90 9.33 -6.59
C THR A 32 -12.69 8.74 -5.88
N ARG A 33 -12.63 8.91 -4.56
CA ARG A 33 -11.58 8.36 -3.72
C ARG A 33 -12.21 7.38 -2.73
N TYR A 34 -11.67 6.18 -2.68
CA TYR A 34 -12.01 5.19 -1.66
C TYR A 34 -10.79 4.37 -1.28
N CYS A 35 -10.61 4.18 0.02
CA CYS A 35 -9.58 3.34 0.58
C CYS A 35 -10.18 1.99 0.97
N VAL A 36 -9.81 0.92 0.26
CA VAL A 36 -10.29 -0.44 0.56
C VAL A 36 -9.73 -0.97 1.89
N ASN A 37 -8.59 -0.42 2.34
CA ASN A 37 -7.91 -0.86 3.55
C ASN A 37 -8.61 -0.36 4.83
N CYS A 38 -9.00 0.92 4.87
CA CYS A 38 -9.69 1.51 6.03
C CYS A 38 -11.17 1.83 5.79
N LYS A 39 -11.69 1.48 4.60
CA LYS A 39 -13.10 1.63 4.18
C LYS A 39 -13.63 3.05 4.27
N ASP A 40 -12.82 4.02 3.84
CA ASP A 40 -13.12 5.45 3.93
C ASP A 40 -13.05 6.15 2.56
N ASN A 41 -13.87 7.18 2.36
CA ASN A 41 -13.99 7.92 1.09
C ASN A 41 -13.17 9.23 1.05
N SER A 42 -12.44 9.60 2.10
CA SER A 42 -11.63 10.82 2.13
C SER A 42 -10.35 10.69 1.30
N HIS A 43 -9.86 9.47 1.08
CA HIS A 43 -8.62 9.18 0.39
C HIS A 43 -8.66 7.87 -0.40
N SER A 44 -7.72 7.72 -1.32
CA SER A 44 -7.48 6.50 -2.09
C SER A 44 -6.63 5.49 -1.32
N SER A 45 -6.65 4.23 -1.75
CA SER A 45 -5.94 3.12 -1.09
C SER A 45 -4.41 3.23 -1.12
N ASN A 46 -3.85 4.10 -1.97
CA ASN A 46 -2.42 4.37 -2.08
C ASN A 46 -1.94 5.55 -1.20
N ASN A 47 -2.78 6.09 -0.32
CA ASN A 47 -2.39 7.19 0.56
C ASN A 47 -1.50 6.69 1.71
N CYS A 48 -0.28 7.22 1.80
CA CYS A 48 0.67 6.93 2.87
C CYS A 48 0.24 7.45 4.26
N HIS A 49 -0.76 8.32 4.34
CA HIS A 49 -1.38 8.77 5.59
C HIS A 49 -2.62 7.95 5.98
N CYS A 50 -2.95 6.89 5.24
CA CYS A 50 -4.05 6.00 5.63
C CYS A 50 -3.77 5.39 7.02
N PRO A 51 -4.70 5.46 7.98
CA PRO A 51 -4.49 4.90 9.32
C PRO A 51 -4.14 3.41 9.30
N ALA A 52 -4.76 2.63 8.40
CA ALA A 52 -4.46 1.21 8.24
C ALA A 52 -3.03 0.98 7.71
N TYR A 53 -2.57 1.83 6.78
CA TYR A 53 -1.19 1.77 6.27
C TYR A 53 -0.18 2.09 7.39
N VAL A 54 -0.40 3.17 8.14
CA VAL A 54 0.48 3.58 9.23
C VAL A 54 0.58 2.50 10.31
N GLN A 55 -0.54 1.87 10.66
CA GLN A 55 -0.58 0.76 11.61
C GLN A 55 0.21 -0.46 11.11
N GLU A 56 0.05 -0.86 9.85
CA GLU A 56 0.82 -1.98 9.29
C GLU A 56 2.32 -1.64 9.21
N CYS A 57 2.71 -0.41 8.85
CA CYS A 57 4.10 0.03 8.89
C CYS A 57 4.69 -0.09 10.30
N ALA A 58 4.02 0.45 11.31
CA ALA A 58 4.47 0.33 12.70
C ALA A 58 4.60 -1.14 13.15
N ALA A 59 3.67 -2.00 12.73
CA ALA A 59 3.74 -3.44 13.00
C ALA A 59 4.87 -4.16 12.22
N LEU A 60 5.26 -3.66 11.05
CA LEU A 60 6.43 -4.13 10.31
C LEU A 60 7.73 -3.74 11.03
N ASP A 61 7.85 -2.47 11.42
CA ASP A 61 9.04 -1.96 12.11
C ASP A 61 9.23 -2.62 13.48
N ALA A 62 8.15 -2.89 14.21
CA ALA A 62 8.20 -3.63 15.48
C ALA A 62 8.69 -5.09 15.31
N ARG A 63 8.48 -5.70 14.14
CA ARG A 63 8.96 -7.06 13.82
C ARG A 63 10.38 -7.07 13.27
N HIS A 64 10.80 -5.98 12.65
CA HIS A 64 12.12 -5.81 12.02
C HIS A 64 12.83 -4.60 12.62
N PRO A 65 13.50 -4.76 13.78
CA PRO A 65 14.26 -3.68 14.41
C PRO A 65 15.30 -3.05 13.48
N GLU A 66 15.77 -3.79 12.47
CA GLU A 66 16.68 -3.29 11.43
C GLU A 66 16.10 -2.10 10.66
N ASN A 67 14.77 -2.01 10.50
CA ASN A 67 14.11 -0.87 9.84
C ASN A 67 14.32 0.45 10.58
N SER A 68 14.60 0.40 11.89
CA SER A 68 14.88 1.58 12.71
C SER A 68 16.37 1.92 12.79
N MET A 69 17.24 1.10 12.20
CA MET A 69 18.69 1.35 12.21
C MET A 69 19.05 2.42 11.17
N PRO A 70 19.97 3.35 11.50
CA PRO A 70 20.47 4.30 10.52
C PRO A 70 21.10 3.59 9.33
N TYR A 71 20.74 4.02 8.12
CA TYR A 71 21.37 3.53 6.90
C TYR A 71 22.73 4.22 6.69
N PHE A 72 23.80 3.42 6.61
CA PHE A 72 25.14 3.89 6.26
C PHE A 72 25.48 3.41 4.85
N PRO A 73 25.40 4.29 3.82
CA PRO A 73 25.71 3.90 2.46
C PRO A 73 27.16 3.44 2.33
N THR A 74 27.38 2.36 1.60
CA THR A 74 28.72 1.92 1.16
C THR A 74 29.11 2.68 -0.12
N ASN A 75 30.41 2.78 -0.41
CA ASN A 75 30.92 3.43 -1.63
C ASN A 75 30.64 2.63 -2.93
N GLU A 76 29.77 1.63 -2.88
CA GLU A 76 29.41 0.84 -4.05
C GLU A 76 28.44 1.62 -4.92
N SER A 77 28.79 1.77 -6.20
CA SER A 77 27.90 2.35 -7.21
C SER A 77 26.70 1.44 -7.45
N TRP A 78 25.50 2.00 -7.46
CA TRP A 78 24.28 1.27 -7.84
C TRP A 78 24.40 0.78 -9.29
N THR A 79 24.38 -0.54 -9.49
CA THR A 79 24.39 -1.20 -10.82
C THR A 79 22.98 -1.52 -11.29
#